data_AF-A0A1Z9M2P1-F1
#
_entry.id   AF-A0A1Z9M2P1-F1
#
_cell.length_a   1.000
_cell.length_b   1.000
_cell.length_c   1.000
_cell.angle_alpha   90.00
_cell.angle_beta   90.00
_cell.angle_gamma   90.00
#
_symmetry.space_group_name_H-M   'P 1'
#
loop_
_entity.id
_entity.type
_entity.pdbx_description
1 polymer ?
#
loop_
_entity_poly.entity_id
_entity_poly.type
_entity_poly.pdbx_seq_one_letter_code
_entity_poly.pdbx_strand_id
1 'polypeptide(L)'
;MSKSNTQLRDIGRKRWLLNSFRDYQCQCGEAELVCLEWYPHHKKIRSLIMRHGAKTEQRKQAIELIEQSTPLCHNCATRYRNDLGPAIL
;
A
#
# COMPACT_ATOMS: atom_id res chain seq x y z
N MET A 1 13.77 15.79 -18.77
CA MET A 1 14.15 14.90 -17.64
C MET A 1 14.63 13.58 -18.20
N SER A 2 15.83 13.12 -17.83
CA SER A 2 16.41 11.86 -18.33
C SER A 2 15.66 10.64 -17.79
N LYS A 3 15.64 9.54 -18.56
CA LYS A 3 14.98 8.27 -18.16
C LYS A 3 15.56 7.67 -16.87
N SER A 4 16.86 7.88 -16.58
CA SER A 4 17.53 7.39 -15.37
C SER A 4 17.00 8.05 -14.09
N ASN A 5 16.74 9.36 -14.11
CA ASN A 5 16.21 10.10 -12.96
C ASN A 5 14.74 9.76 -12.66
N THR A 6 13.99 9.23 -13.62
CA THR A 6 12.61 8.77 -13.38
C THR A 6 12.60 7.41 -12.69
N GLN A 7 13.45 6.46 -13.10
CA GLN A 7 13.55 5.16 -12.45
C GLN A 7 13.95 5.27 -10.96
N LEU A 8 14.93 6.11 -10.63
CA LEU A 8 15.38 6.31 -9.24
C LEU A 8 14.28 6.87 -8.34
N ARG A 9 13.49 7.83 -8.84
CA ARG A 9 12.36 8.41 -8.09
C ARG A 9 11.26 7.38 -7.83
N ASP A 10 10.98 6.52 -8.81
CA ASP A 10 9.97 5.49 -8.69
C ASP A 10 10.38 4.39 -7.71
N ILE A 11 11.68 4.06 -7.63
CA ILE A 11 12.22 3.15 -6.61
C ILE A 11 11.99 3.72 -5.20
N GLY A 12 12.31 5.00 -4.97
CA GLY A 12 12.11 5.64 -3.67
C GLY A 12 10.64 5.66 -3.23
N ARG A 13 9.72 5.91 -4.17
CA ARG A 13 8.27 5.90 -3.91
C ARG A 13 7.73 4.51 -3.62
N LYS A 14 8.14 3.51 -4.39
CA LYS A 14 7.79 2.10 -4.14
C LYS A 14 8.29 1.64 -2.78
N ARG A 15 9.55 1.95 -2.46
CA ARG A 15 10.14 1.63 -1.15
C ARG A 15 9.38 2.29 0.00
N TRP A 16 8.94 3.54 -0.16
CA TRP A 16 8.12 4.20 0.85
C TRP A 16 6.78 3.49 1.06
N LEU A 17 6.07 3.12 -0.02
CA LEU A 17 4.81 2.38 0.10
C LEU A 17 5.04 1.02 0.78
N LEU A 18 6.07 0.27 0.40
CA LEU A 18 6.38 -1.00 1.07
C LEU A 18 6.70 -0.80 2.57
N ASN A 19 7.52 0.21 2.90
CA ASN A 19 7.86 0.51 4.28
C ASN A 19 6.67 0.99 5.12
N SER A 20 5.57 1.46 4.51
CA SER A 20 4.37 1.79 5.29
C SER A 20 3.80 0.56 6.00
N PHE A 21 4.05 -0.66 5.51
CA PHE A 21 3.61 -1.91 6.11
C PHE A 21 4.57 -2.49 7.16
N ARG A 22 5.70 -1.83 7.46
CA ARG A 22 6.81 -2.42 8.25
C ARG A 22 6.38 -3.00 9.60
N ASP A 23 5.42 -2.36 10.25
CA ASP A 23 4.95 -2.74 11.59
C ASP A 23 3.61 -3.49 11.54
N TYR A 24 3.24 -4.00 10.36
CA TYR A 24 1.95 -4.61 10.10
C TYR A 24 2.11 -6.02 9.51
N GLN A 25 1.18 -6.89 9.89
CA GLN A 25 0.99 -8.20 9.28
C GLN A 25 -0.49 -8.36 8.93
N CYS A 26 -0.77 -9.17 7.92
CA CYS A 26 -2.14 -9.59 7.66
C CYS A 26 -2.65 -10.43 8.84
N GLN A 27 -3.95 -10.38 9.10
CA GLN A 27 -4.61 -11.22 10.10
C GLN A 27 -4.45 -12.74 9.87
N CYS A 28 -4.12 -13.18 8.66
CA CYS A 28 -3.80 -14.58 8.38
C CYS A 28 -2.33 -14.95 8.67
N GLY A 29 -1.53 -14.03 9.22
CA GLY A 29 -0.11 -14.23 9.55
C GLY A 29 0.89 -13.85 8.46
N GLU A 30 0.43 -13.46 7.27
CA GLU A 30 1.34 -13.02 6.19
C GLU A 30 2.03 -11.69 6.57
N ALA A 31 3.35 -11.65 6.46
CA ALA A 31 4.19 -10.52 6.85
C ALA A 31 5.13 -10.04 5.73
N GLU A 32 5.17 -10.71 4.57
CA GLU A 32 5.91 -10.22 3.42
C GLU A 32 5.30 -8.91 2.90
N LEU A 33 6.03 -7.80 3.07
CA LEU A 33 5.53 -6.45 2.75
C LEU A 33 5.05 -6.30 1.30
N VAL A 34 5.60 -7.08 0.37
CA VAL A 34 5.22 -7.08 -1.06
C VAL A 34 3.87 -7.74 -1.30
N CYS A 35 3.45 -8.63 -0.41
CA CYS A 35 2.17 -9.33 -0.45
C CYS A 35 1.05 -8.54 0.21
N LEU A 36 1.37 -7.46 0.94
CA LEU A 36 0.43 -6.63 1.68
C LEU A 36 -0.14 -5.47 0.85
N GLU A 37 -1.40 -5.16 1.12
CA GLU A 37 -2.14 -4.05 0.58
C GLU A 37 -2.98 -3.35 1.66
N TRP A 38 -3.15 -2.04 1.51
CA TRP A 38 -3.98 -1.20 2.37
C TRP A 38 -5.42 -1.30 1.91
N TYR A 39 -6.19 -2.26 2.42
CA TYR A 39 -7.57 -2.46 2.02
C TYR A 39 -8.49 -1.43 2.70
N PRO A 40 -9.45 -0.80 2.00
CA PRO A 40 -9.79 -0.98 0.59
C PRO A 40 -9.06 0.00 -0.36
N HIS A 41 -8.25 0.91 0.16
CA HIS A 41 -7.77 2.09 -0.57
C HIS A 41 -6.45 1.90 -1.33
N HIS A 42 -5.86 0.71 -1.37
CA HIS A 42 -4.50 0.47 -1.83
C HIS A 42 -4.22 1.02 -3.23
N LYS A 43 -5.16 0.82 -4.19
CA LYS A 43 -5.01 1.35 -5.56
C LYS A 43 -4.94 2.88 -5.58
N LYS A 44 -5.74 3.56 -4.77
CA LYS A 44 -5.76 5.03 -4.67
C LYS A 44 -4.49 5.53 -3.99
N ILE A 45 -4.10 4.94 -2.87
CA ILE A 45 -2.85 5.23 -2.14
C ILE A 45 -1.63 5.11 -3.07
N ARG A 46 -1.50 3.97 -3.76
CA ARG A 46 -0.41 3.73 -4.72
C ARG A 46 -0.40 4.78 -5.83
N SER A 47 -1.56 5.16 -6.35
CA SER A 47 -1.67 6.18 -7.39
C SER A 47 -1.19 7.56 -6.91
N LEU A 48 -1.58 7.96 -5.70
CA LEU A 48 -1.16 9.22 -5.08
C LEU A 48 0.35 9.24 -4.82
N ILE A 49 0.91 8.16 -4.28
CA ILE A 49 2.35 8.06 -3.97
C ILE A 49 3.21 8.05 -5.24
N MET A 50 2.80 7.32 -6.27
CA MET A 50 3.61 7.16 -7.48
C MET A 50 3.62 8.43 -8.35
N ARG A 51 2.52 9.18 -8.37
CA ARG A 51 2.39 10.37 -9.23
C ARG A 51 2.85 11.67 -8.55
N HIS A 52 2.71 11.77 -7.23
CA HIS A 52 2.97 13.01 -6.51
C HIS A 52 4.27 12.95 -5.68
N GLY A 53 4.74 14.12 -5.27
CA GLY A 53 5.94 14.26 -4.42
C GLY A 53 5.61 14.06 -2.93
N ALA A 54 6.64 13.85 -2.12
CA ALA A 54 6.47 13.58 -0.68
C ALA A 54 5.93 14.77 0.13
N LYS A 55 6.05 16.01 -0.35
CA LYS A 55 5.60 17.25 0.34
C LYS A 55 4.33 17.84 -0.29
N THR A 56 3.42 16.99 -0.76
CA THR A 56 2.21 17.41 -1.48
C THR A 56 0.96 17.08 -0.67
N GLU A 57 -0.15 17.80 -0.90
CA GLU A 57 -1.45 17.47 -0.30
C GLU A 57 -1.91 16.05 -0.68
N GLN A 58 -1.57 15.58 -1.89
CA GLN A 58 -1.86 14.20 -2.30
C GLN A 58 -1.11 13.16 -1.45
N ARG A 59 0.08 13.52 -0.93
CA ARG A 59 0.80 12.66 0.02
C ARG A 59 0.12 12.62 1.38
N LYS A 60 -0.40 13.76 1.87
CA LYS A 60 -1.19 13.80 3.11
C LYS A 60 -2.47 12.97 2.96
N GLN A 61 -3.19 13.13 1.86
CA GLN A 61 -4.36 12.31 1.54
C GLN A 61 -4.02 10.81 1.48
N ALA A 62 -2.86 10.43 0.95
CA ALA A 62 -2.45 9.03 0.94
C ALA A 62 -2.23 8.48 2.35
N ILE A 63 -1.75 9.30 3.28
CA ILE A 63 -1.56 8.94 4.69
C ILE A 63 -2.91 8.79 5.40
N GLU A 64 -3.82 9.75 5.22
CA GLU A 64 -5.19 9.66 5.76
C GLU A 64 -5.92 8.39 5.28
N LEU A 65 -5.76 8.02 4.00
CA LEU A 65 -6.32 6.78 3.46
C LEU A 65 -5.67 5.52 4.07
N ILE A 66 -4.38 5.58 4.44
CA ILE A 66 -3.70 4.47 5.13
C ILE A 66 -4.31 4.30 6.53
N GLU A 67 -4.52 5.39 7.27
CA GLU A 67 -5.14 5.37 8.60
C GLU A 67 -6.58 4.82 8.59
N GLN A 68 -7.27 4.98 7.46
CA GLN A 68 -8.61 4.43 7.21
C GLN A 68 -8.60 3.03 6.60
N SER A 69 -7.42 2.41 6.43
CA SER A 69 -7.27 1.10 5.80
C SER A 69 -6.84 0.03 6.79
N THR A 70 -7.14 -1.22 6.44
CA THR A 70 -6.64 -2.41 7.12
C THR A 70 -5.52 -3.03 6.28
N PRO A 71 -4.36 -3.39 6.86
CA PRO A 71 -3.32 -4.11 6.15
C PRO A 71 -3.74 -5.56 5.93
N LEU A 72 -3.91 -5.96 4.67
CA LEU A 72 -4.30 -7.32 4.30
C LEU A 72 -3.35 -7.86 3.25
N CYS A 73 -3.07 -9.16 3.25
CA CYS A 73 -2.46 -9.81 2.11
C CYS A 73 -3.42 -9.84 0.92
N HIS A 74 -2.90 -9.99 -0.29
CA HIS A 74 -3.71 -10.02 -1.51
C HIS A 74 -4.87 -11.03 -1.47
N ASN A 75 -4.63 -12.21 -0.87
CA ASN A 75 -5.64 -13.25 -0.73
C ASN A 75 -6.77 -12.84 0.23
N CYS A 76 -6.42 -12.34 1.42
CA CYS A 76 -7.42 -11.86 2.38
C CYS A 76 -8.19 -10.67 1.82
N ALA A 77 -7.53 -9.70 1.19
CA ALA A 77 -8.22 -8.58 0.57
C ALA A 77 -9.22 -9.03 -0.52
N THR A 78 -8.85 -10.03 -1.34
CA THR A 78 -9.77 -10.62 -2.32
C THR A 78 -10.97 -11.26 -1.65
N ARG A 79 -10.79 -11.98 -0.54
CA ARG A 79 -11.91 -12.54 0.22
C ARG A 79 -12.85 -11.45 0.78
N TYR A 80 -12.29 -10.38 1.35
CA TYR A 80 -13.08 -9.25 1.84
C TYR A 80 -13.88 -8.56 0.72
N ARG A 81 -13.33 -8.46 -0.50
CA ARG A 81 -14.09 -7.95 -1.66
C ARG A 81 -15.25 -8.85 -2.08
N ASN A 82 -15.22 -10.13 -1.69
CA ASN A 82 -16.27 -11.10 -1.97
C ASN A 82 -17.11 -11.41 -0.71
N ASP A 83 -17.03 -10.57 0.33
CA ASP A 83 -17.76 -10.72 1.60
C ASP A 83 -17.48 -12.03 2.37
N LEU A 84 -16.34 -12.69 2.11
CA LEU A 84 -15.96 -13.99 2.69
C LEU A 84 -15.11 -13.90 3.98
N GLY A 85 -14.81 -12.69 4.46
CA GLY A 85 -13.95 -12.46 5.62
C GLY A 85 -12.54 -13.06 5.51
N PRO A 86 -11.74 -13.08 6.59
CA PRO A 86 -10.42 -13.68 6.57
C PRO A 86 -10.47 -15.20 6.45
N ALA A 87 -9.44 -15.78 5.83
CA ALA A 87 -9.13 -17.19 6.05
C ALA A 87 -8.40 -17.27 7.40
N ILE A 88 -9.07 -17.82 8.40
CA ILE A 88 -8.41 -18.24 9.65
C ILE A 88 -7.85 -19.63 9.32
N LEU A 89 -6.52 -19.76 9.32
CA LEU A 89 -5.83 -21.05 9.31
C LEU A 89 -5.72 -21.56 10.74
#